data_AF-A0A420MBT4-F1
#
_entry.id   AF-A0A420MBT4-F1
#
_cell.length_a   1.000
_cell.length_b   1.000
_cell.length_c   1.000
_cell.angle_alpha   90.00
_cell.angle_beta   90.00
_cell.angle_gamma   90.00
#
_symmetry.space_group_name_H-M   'P 1'
#
loop_
_entity.id
_entity.type
_entity.pdbx_description
1 polymer ?
#
loop_
_entity_poly.entity_id
_entity_poly.type
_entity_poly.pdbx_seq_one_letter_code
_entity_poly.pdbx_strand_id
1 'polypeptide(L)'
;RAKRRPGSSQSQIAFWAENMQTDHMSDGLPRYYGLNPVFFTLNEPEAKLLTQTWTAIADDMNLVQHLLALYFCWEYPTLASLSKEHFLRDFRDGRHRYCSPLLVNALLALGCRFSTRPMTRANAEDSHSAGDHFFKESQRLLDQETDHHSLTTIQALGIMSIREASCGRGSESRYYAGQSIQLAFEMGLHRTHDEGDQDELAVRLATFWGAFSLDQ
;
A
#
# COMPACT_ATOMS: atom_id res chain seq x y z
N ARG A 1 -7.99 60.32 28.76
CA ARG A 1 -7.65 59.01 29.40
C ARG A 1 -8.58 57.94 28.82
N ALA A 2 -8.22 57.36 27.67
CA ALA A 2 -9.04 56.36 26.97
C ALA A 2 -8.37 54.99 27.10
N LYS A 3 -9.00 54.04 27.79
CA LYS A 3 -8.56 52.65 27.88
C LYS A 3 -9.35 51.82 26.85
N ARG A 4 -8.69 51.42 25.77
CA ARG A 4 -9.19 50.44 24.80
C ARG A 4 -9.16 49.04 25.44
N ARG A 5 -10.26 48.30 25.31
CA ARG A 5 -10.36 46.85 25.58
C ARG A 5 -9.85 46.09 24.33
N PRO A 6 -9.18 44.93 24.48
CA PRO A 6 -8.89 44.06 23.34
C PRO A 6 -10.13 43.23 23.00
N GLY A 7 -10.55 43.29 21.73
CA GLY A 7 -11.62 42.46 21.18
C GLY A 7 -11.11 41.05 20.89
N SER A 8 -11.84 40.05 21.37
CA SER A 8 -11.69 38.63 21.06
C SER A 8 -12.30 38.35 19.67
N SER A 9 -11.47 37.96 18.72
CA SER A 9 -11.92 37.47 17.41
C SER A 9 -12.34 36.00 17.53
N GLN A 10 -13.61 35.78 17.85
CA GLN A 10 -14.29 34.51 17.67
C GLN A 10 -15.64 34.81 17.01
N SER A 11 -15.81 34.44 15.74
CA SER A 11 -17.09 34.11 15.06
C SER A 11 -17.02 34.32 13.54
N GLN A 12 -16.06 33.67 12.87
CA GLN A 12 -16.09 33.54 11.40
C GLN A 12 -16.18 32.09 10.91
N ILE A 13 -16.15 31.09 11.79
CA ILE A 13 -16.24 29.67 11.37
C ILE A 13 -17.67 29.15 11.50
N ALA A 14 -18.48 29.70 12.42
CA ALA A 14 -19.87 29.27 12.62
C ALA A 14 -20.84 29.75 11.52
N PHE A 15 -20.55 30.88 10.86
CA PHE A 15 -21.44 31.46 9.83
C PHE A 15 -21.34 30.75 8.46
N TRP A 16 -20.24 30.03 8.20
CA TRP A 16 -20.08 29.25 6.95
C TRP A 16 -20.79 27.90 7.01
N ALA A 17 -21.01 27.35 8.21
CA ALA A 17 -21.63 26.04 8.39
C ALA A 17 -23.16 26.07 8.27
N GLU A 18 -23.81 27.21 8.54
CA GLU A 18 -25.29 27.33 8.50
C GLU A 18 -25.85 27.67 7.11
N ASN A 19 -25.04 28.12 6.15
CA ASN A 19 -25.51 28.55 4.82
C ASN A 19 -25.39 27.47 3.71
N MET A 20 -25.09 26.22 4.04
CA MET A 20 -24.92 25.13 3.06
C MET A 20 -26.15 24.21 2.92
N GLN A 21 -27.31 24.62 3.44
CA GLN A 21 -28.57 23.89 3.30
C GLN A 21 -29.63 24.78 2.67
N THR A 22 -29.53 24.97 1.37
CA THR A 22 -30.63 25.00 0.38
C THR A 22 -30.06 25.51 -0.93
N ASP A 23 -29.92 24.64 -1.93
CA ASP A 23 -30.31 24.99 -3.30
C ASP A 23 -30.47 23.73 -4.17
N HIS A 24 -31.57 23.73 -4.91
CA HIS A 24 -32.00 22.67 -5.81
C HIS A 24 -31.23 22.70 -7.14
N MET A 25 -30.66 21.55 -7.51
CA MET A 25 -30.32 20.98 -8.83
C MET A 25 -29.99 21.89 -10.03
N SER A 26 -28.82 21.62 -10.64
CA SER A 26 -28.73 21.36 -12.09
C SER A 26 -27.69 20.28 -12.39
N ASP A 27 -27.98 19.48 -13.42
CA ASP A 27 -27.27 18.27 -13.84
C ASP A 27 -25.83 18.52 -14.34
N GLY A 28 -24.93 17.59 -13.99
CA GLY A 28 -23.71 17.31 -14.75
C GLY A 28 -22.40 17.89 -14.19
N LEU A 29 -21.75 17.16 -13.26
CA LEU A 29 -20.28 16.95 -13.19
C LEU A 29 -19.97 15.85 -12.12
N PRO A 30 -18.84 15.12 -12.22
CA PRO A 30 -18.67 13.81 -11.60
C PRO A 30 -18.53 13.87 -10.08
N ARG A 31 -19.16 12.89 -9.40
CA ARG A 31 -19.04 12.67 -7.96
C ARG A 31 -17.56 12.50 -7.59
N TYR A 32 -17.06 13.37 -6.71
CA TYR A 32 -15.85 13.10 -5.95
C TYR A 32 -16.04 11.77 -5.19
N TYR A 33 -15.35 10.71 -5.62
CA TYR A 33 -15.26 9.46 -4.86
C TYR A 33 -14.26 9.66 -3.71
N GLY A 34 -14.69 10.40 -2.69
CA GLY A 34 -14.02 10.49 -1.41
C GLY A 34 -14.82 9.71 -0.36
N LEU A 35 -14.19 8.69 0.22
CA LEU A 35 -14.64 7.94 1.40
C LEU A 35 -15.87 7.03 1.20
N ASN A 36 -15.70 5.97 0.39
CA ASN A 36 -16.39 4.72 0.72
C ASN A 36 -15.56 4.01 1.80
N PRO A 37 -16.07 3.83 3.04
CA PRO A 37 -15.48 2.86 3.93
C PRO A 37 -15.73 1.49 3.29
N VAL A 38 -14.70 0.91 2.66
CA VAL A 38 -14.76 -0.48 2.20
C VAL A 38 -14.72 -1.37 3.44
N PHE A 39 -15.84 -1.41 4.16
CA PHE A 39 -16.17 -2.52 5.02
C PHE A 39 -16.37 -3.71 4.10
N PHE A 40 -15.55 -4.74 4.29
CA PHE A 40 -15.68 -6.04 3.64
C PHE A 40 -17.08 -6.59 3.90
N THR A 41 -18.01 -6.41 2.97
CA THR A 41 -19.28 -7.13 2.99
C THR A 41 -19.01 -8.56 2.51
N LEU A 42 -18.77 -9.45 3.47
CA LEU A 42 -18.84 -10.89 3.26
C LEU A 42 -20.32 -11.27 3.15
N ASN A 43 -20.81 -11.48 1.93
CA ASN A 43 -21.97 -12.33 1.68
C ASN A 43 -22.06 -12.67 0.19
N GLU A 44 -21.34 -13.71 -0.23
CA GLU A 44 -21.66 -14.53 -1.40
C GLU A 44 -21.22 -15.97 -1.10
N PRO A 45 -22.11 -16.98 -1.13
CA PRO A 45 -21.84 -18.34 -0.65
C PRO A 45 -21.20 -19.27 -1.71
N GLU A 46 -20.31 -18.76 -2.57
CA GLU A 46 -19.60 -19.56 -3.59
C GLU A 46 -18.06 -19.39 -3.56
N ALA A 47 -17.48 -18.94 -2.45
CA ALA A 47 -16.03 -18.89 -2.23
C ALA A 47 -15.41 -20.28 -1.92
N LYS A 48 -15.72 -21.30 -2.75
CA LYS A 48 -15.28 -22.69 -2.54
C LYS A 48 -14.30 -23.24 -3.57
N LEU A 49 -13.69 -22.40 -4.41
CA LEU A 49 -12.65 -22.87 -5.33
C LEU A 49 -11.54 -21.82 -5.46
N LEU A 50 -10.30 -22.23 -5.16
CA LEU A 50 -9.04 -21.45 -5.22
C LEU A 50 -8.65 -20.68 -3.96
N THR A 51 -8.56 -21.35 -2.80
CA THR A 51 -7.76 -20.82 -1.68
C THR A 51 -6.27 -21.07 -1.96
N GLN A 52 -5.73 -20.44 -2.99
CA GLN A 52 -4.29 -20.34 -3.16
C GLN A 52 -3.84 -19.31 -2.13
N THR A 53 -3.40 -19.77 -0.96
CA THR A 53 -2.92 -18.86 0.08
C THR A 53 -1.73 -18.09 -0.48
N TRP A 54 -1.83 -16.75 -0.54
CA TRP A 54 -0.77 -15.87 -1.06
C TRP A 54 0.56 -15.97 -0.30
N THR A 55 0.55 -16.62 0.86
CA THR A 55 1.72 -16.87 1.70
C THR A 55 1.66 -18.29 2.26
N ALA A 56 2.81 -18.96 2.33
CA ALA A 56 2.95 -20.25 3.01
C ALA A 56 3.20 -20.08 4.53
N ILE A 57 3.34 -18.84 5.02
CA ILE A 57 3.72 -18.55 6.40
C ILE A 57 2.51 -18.44 7.32
N ALA A 58 1.36 -18.04 6.80
CA ALA A 58 0.14 -17.88 7.58
C ALA A 58 -1.07 -18.47 6.84
N ASP A 59 -1.71 -19.44 7.48
CA ASP A 59 -2.97 -20.03 7.01
C ASP A 59 -4.20 -19.19 7.40
N ASP A 60 -4.05 -18.27 8.37
CA ASP A 60 -5.14 -17.40 8.83
C ASP A 60 -5.31 -16.17 7.92
N MET A 61 -6.33 -16.21 7.06
CA MET A 61 -6.69 -15.10 6.19
C MET A 61 -7.05 -13.82 6.96
N ASN A 62 -7.58 -13.92 8.20
CA ASN A 62 -7.88 -12.73 8.99
C ASN A 62 -6.61 -12.00 9.42
N LEU A 63 -5.54 -12.75 9.71
CA LEU A 63 -4.23 -12.18 9.99
C LEU A 63 -3.67 -11.46 8.75
N VAL A 64 -3.73 -12.12 7.59
CA VAL A 64 -3.29 -11.53 6.31
C VAL A 64 -4.03 -10.23 6.01
N GLN A 65 -5.37 -10.23 6.09
CA GLN A 65 -6.20 -9.05 5.87
C GLN A 65 -5.93 -7.94 6.89
N HIS A 66 -5.75 -8.29 8.17
CA HIS A 66 -5.40 -7.34 9.23
C HIS A 66 -4.06 -6.64 8.95
N LEU A 67 -3.04 -7.40 8.56
CA LEU A 67 -1.71 -6.86 8.25
C LEU A 67 -1.71 -5.99 6.99
N LEU A 68 -2.43 -6.40 5.95
CA LEU A 68 -2.62 -5.57 4.75
C LEU A 68 -3.36 -4.27 5.09
N ALA A 69 -4.40 -4.33 5.92
CA ALA A 69 -5.13 -3.15 6.37
C ALA A 69 -4.22 -2.18 7.13
N LEU A 70 -3.34 -2.70 7.99
CA LEU A 70 -2.34 -1.90 8.70
C LEU A 70 -1.34 -1.24 7.74
N TYR A 71 -0.78 -1.98 6.78
CA TYR A 71 0.08 -1.41 5.76
C TYR A 71 -0.61 -0.26 5.02
N PHE A 72 -1.83 -0.50 4.51
CA PHE A 72 -2.58 0.51 3.75
C PHE A 72 -3.01 1.72 4.58
N CYS A 73 -3.12 1.57 5.91
CA CYS A 73 -3.48 2.67 6.80
C CYS A 73 -2.27 3.54 7.16
N TRP A 74 -1.11 2.93 7.37
CA TRP A 74 0.01 3.61 8.02
C TRP A 74 1.21 3.88 7.13
N GLU A 75 1.50 3.02 6.14
CA GLU A 75 2.63 3.19 5.23
C GLU A 75 2.19 3.69 3.86
N TYR A 76 1.12 3.15 3.30
CA TYR A 76 0.70 3.54 1.96
C TYR A 76 0.50 5.07 1.76
N PRO A 77 -0.01 5.84 2.75
CA PRO A 77 -0.14 7.30 2.60
C PRO A 77 1.19 8.06 2.53
N THR A 78 2.29 7.50 3.05
CA THR A 78 3.62 8.14 2.97
C THR A 78 4.27 7.89 1.62
N LEU A 79 4.08 6.69 1.07
CA LEU A 79 4.60 6.30 -0.23
C LEU A 79 3.67 5.30 -0.94
N ALA A 80 2.97 5.77 -1.97
CA ALA A 80 2.10 4.95 -2.79
C ALA A 80 2.87 4.38 -4.01
N SER A 81 3.66 3.33 -3.79
CA SER A 81 4.43 2.66 -4.85
C SER A 81 3.63 1.64 -5.67
N LEU A 82 2.36 1.42 -5.35
CA LEU A 82 1.45 0.50 -6.05
C LEU A 82 0.02 1.06 -6.06
N SER A 83 -0.84 0.57 -6.95
CA SER A 83 -2.26 0.93 -6.92
C SER A 83 -3.04 0.02 -5.98
N LYS A 84 -3.52 0.58 -4.85
CA LYS A 84 -4.30 -0.16 -3.85
C LYS A 84 -5.51 -0.89 -4.45
N GLU A 85 -6.24 -0.23 -5.35
CA GLU A 85 -7.43 -0.81 -5.97
C GLU A 85 -7.10 -2.04 -6.82
N HIS A 86 -6.09 -1.90 -7.70
CA HIS A 86 -5.65 -2.98 -8.58
C HIS A 86 -5.10 -4.17 -7.79
N PHE A 87 -4.29 -3.90 -6.77
CA PHE A 87 -3.77 -4.92 -5.88
C PHE A 87 -4.89 -5.66 -5.16
N LEU A 88 -5.84 -4.96 -4.52
CA LEU A 88 -6.92 -5.61 -3.76
C LEU A 88 -7.86 -6.43 -4.64
N ARG A 89 -8.13 -5.95 -5.85
CA ARG A 89 -8.90 -6.71 -6.85
C ARG A 89 -8.20 -8.03 -7.18
N ASP A 90 -6.93 -7.96 -7.53
CA ASP A 90 -6.15 -9.14 -7.91
C ASP A 90 -5.90 -10.10 -6.73
N PHE A 91 -5.70 -9.56 -5.53
CA PHE A 91 -5.59 -10.33 -4.29
C PHE A 91 -6.85 -11.16 -4.02
N ARG A 92 -8.04 -10.58 -4.21
CA ARG A 92 -9.31 -11.29 -4.03
C ARG A 92 -9.54 -12.31 -5.15
N ASP A 93 -9.24 -11.93 -6.38
CA ASP A 93 -9.56 -12.71 -7.57
C ASP A 93 -8.50 -13.80 -7.88
N GLY A 94 -7.43 -13.92 -7.08
CA GLY A 94 -6.36 -14.90 -7.31
C GLY A 94 -5.53 -14.61 -8.56
N ARG A 95 -5.45 -13.34 -8.99
CA ARG A 95 -4.79 -12.95 -10.25
C ARG A 95 -3.39 -12.41 -9.99
N HIS A 96 -2.46 -12.76 -10.88
CA HIS A 96 -1.05 -12.44 -10.70
C HIS A 96 -0.58 -11.15 -11.40
N ARG A 97 -1.49 -10.32 -11.92
CA ARG A 97 -1.11 -9.15 -12.74
C ARG A 97 -0.60 -7.99 -11.87
N TYR A 98 -1.27 -7.70 -10.76
CA TYR A 98 -0.91 -6.65 -9.81
C TYR A 98 -0.76 -7.15 -8.37
N CYS A 99 -0.79 -8.47 -8.19
CA CYS A 99 -0.60 -9.14 -6.92
C CYS A 99 0.31 -10.35 -7.14
N SER A 100 1.24 -10.61 -6.22
CA SER A 100 2.09 -11.80 -6.28
C SER A 100 2.40 -12.27 -4.86
N PRO A 101 2.72 -13.57 -4.66
CA PRO A 101 3.16 -14.05 -3.35
C PRO A 101 4.35 -13.25 -2.81
N LEU A 102 5.30 -12.87 -3.68
CA LEU A 102 6.46 -12.05 -3.33
C LEU A 102 6.02 -10.70 -2.72
N LEU A 103 5.16 -9.98 -3.44
CA LEU A 103 4.64 -8.67 -3.01
C LEU A 103 3.79 -8.77 -1.75
N VAL A 104 2.90 -9.77 -1.66
CA VAL A 104 2.07 -9.98 -0.47
C VAL A 104 2.95 -10.20 0.75
N ASN A 105 3.95 -11.10 0.69
CA ASN A 105 4.84 -11.33 1.83
C ASN A 105 5.64 -10.07 2.22
N ALA A 106 6.10 -9.26 1.25
CA ALA A 106 6.74 -7.99 1.55
C ALA A 106 5.80 -7.02 2.29
N LEU A 107 4.56 -6.88 1.83
CA LEU A 107 3.53 -6.04 2.45
C LEU A 107 3.17 -6.51 3.86
N LEU A 108 3.02 -7.83 4.06
CA LEU A 108 2.75 -8.42 5.37
C LEU A 108 3.90 -8.19 6.34
N ALA A 109 5.14 -8.37 5.90
CA ALA A 109 6.33 -8.12 6.71
C ALA A 109 6.36 -6.69 7.24
N LEU A 110 6.08 -5.70 6.39
CA LEU A 110 6.04 -4.30 6.79
C LEU A 110 4.81 -3.99 7.65
N GLY A 111 3.65 -4.56 7.33
CA GLY A 111 2.41 -4.44 8.10
C GLY A 111 2.54 -4.94 9.55
N CYS A 112 3.36 -5.97 9.79
CA CYS A 112 3.61 -6.51 11.13
C CYS A 112 4.14 -5.46 12.11
N ARG A 113 4.88 -4.44 11.63
CA ARG A 113 5.45 -3.39 12.49
C ARG A 113 4.38 -2.56 13.20
N PHE A 114 3.19 -2.48 12.62
CA PHE A 114 2.07 -1.69 13.14
C PHE A 114 1.10 -2.52 14.00
N SER A 115 1.35 -3.83 14.14
CA SER A 115 0.47 -4.71 14.91
C SER A 115 1.01 -4.96 16.30
N THR A 116 0.10 -4.98 17.28
CA THR A 116 0.37 -5.38 18.65
C THR A 116 0.11 -6.88 18.91
N ARG A 117 -0.30 -7.65 17.90
CA ARG A 117 -0.65 -9.07 18.07
C ARG A 117 0.64 -9.90 18.22
N PRO A 118 0.74 -10.83 19.19
CA PRO A 118 1.94 -11.65 19.36
C PRO A 118 2.33 -12.47 18.12
N MET A 119 1.34 -12.96 17.36
CA MET A 119 1.55 -13.78 16.15
C MET A 119 2.29 -13.06 15.01
N THR A 120 2.46 -11.73 15.09
CA THR A 120 3.18 -10.97 14.06
C THR A 120 4.69 -10.95 14.29
N ARG A 121 5.16 -11.49 15.42
CA ARG A 121 6.58 -11.58 15.78
C ARG A 121 7.12 -12.97 15.45
N ALA A 122 8.30 -13.04 14.82
CA ALA A 122 8.96 -14.32 14.60
C ALA A 122 9.51 -14.92 15.92
N ASN A 123 9.86 -14.06 16.88
CA ASN A 123 10.17 -14.42 18.25
C ASN A 123 9.24 -13.63 19.19
N ALA A 124 8.39 -14.34 19.94
CA ALA A 124 7.38 -13.71 20.81
C ALA A 124 7.99 -12.70 21.81
N GLU A 125 9.21 -12.99 22.28
CA GLU A 125 9.94 -12.21 23.29
C GLU A 125 10.70 -11.01 22.69
N ASP A 126 10.85 -10.94 21.37
CA ASP A 126 11.57 -9.86 20.69
C ASP A 126 10.61 -9.05 19.80
N SER A 127 10.31 -7.83 20.23
CA SER A 127 9.49 -6.90 19.44
C SER A 127 10.12 -6.50 18.11
N HIS A 128 11.45 -6.58 17.97
CA HIS A 128 12.13 -6.26 16.72
C HIS A 128 12.02 -7.36 15.66
N SER A 129 11.56 -8.56 16.05
CA SER A 129 11.35 -9.70 15.14
C SER A 129 10.02 -9.64 14.36
N ALA A 130 9.26 -8.55 14.51
CA ALA A 130 7.98 -8.37 13.83
C ALA A 130 8.15 -8.47 12.31
N GLY A 131 7.41 -9.40 11.69
CA GLY A 131 7.42 -9.61 10.24
C GLY A 131 8.67 -10.28 9.66
N ASP A 132 9.64 -10.69 10.47
CA ASP A 132 10.86 -11.38 9.98
C ASP A 132 10.55 -12.64 9.16
N HIS A 133 9.54 -13.41 9.55
CA HIS A 133 9.15 -14.64 8.85
C HIS A 133 8.57 -14.35 7.46
N PHE A 134 7.73 -13.32 7.32
CA PHE A 134 7.21 -12.89 6.02
C PHE A 134 8.32 -12.27 5.17
N PHE A 135 9.26 -11.53 5.78
CA PHE A 135 10.38 -10.96 5.04
C PHE A 135 11.31 -12.04 4.47
N LYS A 136 11.66 -13.05 5.28
CA LYS A 136 12.44 -14.20 4.81
C LYS A 136 11.74 -14.95 3.68
N GLU A 137 10.42 -15.08 3.75
CA GLU A 137 9.65 -15.69 2.66
C GLU A 137 9.67 -14.85 1.39
N SER A 138 9.57 -13.52 1.52
CA SER A 138 9.72 -12.60 0.39
C SER A 138 11.11 -12.74 -0.25
N GLN A 139 12.19 -12.79 0.54
CA GLN A 139 13.55 -13.05 0.03
C GLN A 139 13.65 -14.40 -0.68
N ARG A 140 13.12 -15.48 -0.08
CA ARG A 140 13.12 -16.82 -0.67
C ARG A 140 12.39 -16.86 -2.02
N LEU A 141 11.26 -16.16 -2.13
CA LEU A 141 10.48 -16.06 -3.36
C LEU A 141 11.23 -15.24 -4.42
N LEU A 142 11.86 -14.14 -4.02
CA LEU A 142 12.70 -13.33 -4.91
C LEU A 142 13.85 -14.17 -5.47
N ASP A 143 14.57 -14.92 -4.63
CA ASP A 143 15.69 -15.76 -5.07
C ASP A 143 15.27 -16.91 -6.02
N GLN A 144 13.99 -17.28 -6.03
CA GLN A 144 13.44 -18.34 -6.88
C GLN A 144 12.90 -17.85 -8.21
N GLU A 145 12.61 -16.56 -8.35
CA GLU A 145 12.16 -15.99 -9.61
C GLU A 145 13.28 -16.08 -10.65
N THR A 146 12.99 -16.67 -11.81
CA THR A 146 13.95 -16.73 -12.93
C THR A 146 13.92 -15.47 -13.78
N ASP A 147 12.81 -14.74 -13.72
CA ASP A 147 12.61 -13.46 -14.42
C ASP A 147 12.01 -12.46 -13.43
N HIS A 148 12.73 -11.37 -13.19
CA HIS A 148 12.36 -10.32 -12.25
C HIS A 148 11.64 -9.14 -12.93
N HIS A 149 11.43 -9.17 -14.25
CA HIS A 149 10.82 -8.06 -15.00
C HIS A 149 9.30 -8.01 -14.83
N SER A 150 8.84 -7.80 -13.59
CA SER A 150 7.43 -7.62 -13.26
C SER A 150 7.19 -6.39 -12.40
N LEU A 151 6.01 -5.77 -12.54
CA LEU A 151 5.59 -4.67 -11.67
C LEU A 151 5.58 -5.09 -10.20
N THR A 152 5.12 -6.31 -9.92
CA THR A 152 5.02 -6.81 -8.55
C THR A 152 6.39 -7.03 -7.91
N THR A 153 7.41 -7.41 -8.68
CA THR A 153 8.79 -7.55 -8.21
C THR A 153 9.40 -6.19 -7.88
N ILE A 154 9.23 -5.19 -8.75
CA ILE A 154 9.66 -3.80 -8.49
C ILE A 154 9.02 -3.27 -7.20
N GLN A 155 7.71 -3.44 -7.08
CA GLN A 155 6.94 -3.01 -5.91
C GLN A 155 7.42 -3.74 -4.65
N ALA A 156 7.62 -5.06 -4.71
CA ALA A 156 8.09 -5.85 -3.59
C ALA A 156 9.47 -5.38 -3.11
N LEU A 157 10.42 -5.17 -4.02
CA LEU A 157 11.74 -4.62 -3.71
C LEU A 157 11.65 -3.26 -3.01
N GLY A 158 10.75 -2.38 -3.48
CA GLY A 158 10.50 -1.09 -2.81
C GLY A 158 10.00 -1.26 -1.38
N ILE A 159 9.03 -2.16 -1.15
CA ILE A 159 8.51 -2.46 0.19
C ILE A 159 9.58 -3.11 1.09
N MET A 160 10.40 -4.01 0.54
CA MET A 160 11.53 -4.63 1.22
C MET A 160 12.57 -3.58 1.65
N SER A 161 12.83 -2.57 0.82
CA SER A 161 13.69 -1.45 1.17
C SER A 161 13.18 -0.68 2.40
N ILE A 162 11.91 -0.28 2.41
CA ILE A 162 11.28 0.45 3.53
C ILE A 162 11.36 -0.38 4.81
N ARG A 163 11.11 -1.69 4.69
CA ARG A 163 11.16 -2.62 5.80
C ARG A 163 12.56 -2.68 6.42
N GLU A 164 13.61 -2.78 5.60
CA GLU A 164 14.98 -2.81 6.09
C GLU A 164 15.44 -1.48 6.68
N ALA A 165 15.02 -0.35 6.10
CA ALA A 165 15.23 0.98 6.67
C ALA A 165 14.60 1.09 8.06
N SER A 166 13.37 0.58 8.23
CA SER A 166 12.64 0.56 9.50
C SER A 166 13.36 -0.25 10.58
N CYS A 167 14.17 -1.23 10.20
CA CYS A 167 15.00 -2.03 11.10
C CYS A 167 16.41 -1.46 11.30
N GLY A 168 16.70 -0.25 10.80
CA GLY A 168 18.02 0.37 10.90
C GLY A 168 19.07 -0.24 9.95
N ARG A 169 18.65 -1.08 9.01
CA ARG A 169 19.54 -1.77 8.05
C ARG A 169 19.65 -0.97 6.76
N GLY A 170 20.32 0.17 6.86
CA GLY A 170 20.42 1.14 5.76
C GLY A 170 21.12 0.61 4.50
N SER A 171 22.11 -0.28 4.63
CA SER A 171 22.79 -0.89 3.47
C SER A 171 21.85 -1.80 2.68
N GLU A 172 21.11 -2.66 3.35
CA GLU A 172 20.11 -3.55 2.73
C GLU A 172 18.97 -2.75 2.11
N SER A 173 18.51 -1.69 2.80
CA SER A 173 17.51 -0.78 2.25
C SER A 173 17.95 -0.14 0.93
N ARG A 174 19.17 0.40 0.86
CA ARG A 174 19.71 0.96 -0.38
C ARG A 174 19.88 -0.10 -1.47
N TYR A 175 20.27 -1.31 -1.11
CA TYR A 175 20.38 -2.42 -2.05
C TYR A 175 19.02 -2.74 -2.71
N TYR A 176 17.95 -2.90 -1.93
CA TYR A 176 16.63 -3.17 -2.49
C TYR A 176 16.04 -1.98 -3.27
N ALA A 177 16.27 -0.74 -2.81
CA ALA A 177 15.85 0.46 -3.52
C ALA A 177 16.51 0.56 -4.91
N GLY A 178 17.84 0.37 -4.97
CA GLY A 178 18.61 0.38 -6.22
C GLY A 178 18.13 -0.67 -7.22
N GLN A 179 17.84 -1.89 -6.77
CA GLN A 179 17.28 -2.93 -7.63
C GLN A 179 15.87 -2.58 -8.13
N SER A 180 15.02 -2.02 -7.26
CA SER A 180 13.66 -1.60 -7.61
C SER A 180 13.68 -0.56 -8.74
N ILE A 181 14.48 0.50 -8.60
CA ILE A 181 14.55 1.56 -9.61
C ILE A 181 15.24 1.08 -10.89
N GLN A 182 16.27 0.22 -10.80
CA GLN A 182 16.93 -0.34 -11.97
C GLN A 182 15.96 -1.14 -12.83
N LEU A 183 15.19 -2.07 -12.24
CA LEU A 183 14.18 -2.84 -12.96
C LEU A 183 13.09 -1.94 -13.55
N ALA A 184 12.68 -0.88 -12.83
CA ALA A 184 11.70 0.08 -13.34
C ALA A 184 12.19 0.82 -14.59
N PHE A 185 13.50 1.12 -14.68
CA PHE A 185 14.13 1.66 -15.88
C PHE A 185 14.23 0.64 -17.00
N GLU A 186 14.68 -0.58 -16.71
CA GLU A 186 14.81 -1.68 -17.67
C GLU A 186 13.46 -2.03 -18.33
N MET A 187 12.38 -2.04 -17.55
CA MET A 187 11.01 -2.22 -18.05
C MET A 187 10.40 -0.98 -18.74
N GLY A 188 11.13 0.14 -18.79
CA GLY A 188 10.68 1.36 -19.46
C GLY A 188 9.47 2.01 -18.79
N LEU A 189 9.28 1.87 -17.47
CA LEU A 189 8.10 2.42 -16.77
C LEU A 189 8.09 3.96 -16.74
N HIS A 190 9.24 4.59 -16.94
CA HIS A 190 9.40 6.03 -17.09
C HIS A 190 8.83 6.60 -18.39
N ARG A 191 8.47 5.75 -19.37
CA ARG A 191 7.99 6.18 -20.68
C ARG A 191 6.47 6.24 -20.69
N THR A 192 5.91 7.40 -21.02
CA THR A 192 4.48 7.57 -21.29
C THR A 192 4.23 7.28 -22.77
N HIS A 193 3.44 6.24 -23.07
CA HIS A 193 2.95 5.98 -24.44
C HIS A 193 1.49 6.41 -24.53
N ASP A 194 1.15 7.23 -25.54
CA ASP A 194 -0.20 7.78 -25.73
C ASP A 194 -1.26 6.75 -26.13
N GLU A 195 -0.88 5.53 -26.50
CA GLU A 195 -1.77 4.51 -27.06
C GLU A 195 -2.17 3.39 -26.07
N GLY A 196 -1.90 3.55 -24.77
CA GLY A 196 -2.14 2.54 -23.73
C GLY A 196 -3.44 2.67 -22.94
N ASP A 197 -3.85 1.59 -22.27
CA ASP A 197 -4.88 1.60 -21.23
C ASP A 197 -4.47 2.58 -20.10
N GLN A 198 -5.31 3.60 -19.88
CA GLN A 198 -5.04 4.65 -18.90
C GLN A 198 -4.95 4.09 -17.48
N ASP A 199 -5.70 3.02 -17.18
CA ASP A 199 -5.66 2.38 -15.86
C ASP A 199 -4.33 1.67 -15.64
N GLU A 200 -3.78 1.01 -16.66
CA GLU A 200 -2.46 0.39 -16.60
C GLU A 200 -1.34 1.44 -16.49
N LEU A 201 -1.46 2.55 -17.22
CA LEU A 201 -0.51 3.65 -17.14
C LEU A 201 -0.39 4.19 -15.71
N ALA A 202 -1.52 4.35 -15.01
CA ALA A 202 -1.52 4.81 -13.62
C ALA A 202 -0.73 3.87 -12.70
N VAL A 203 -0.88 2.55 -12.84
CA VAL A 203 -0.12 1.57 -12.03
C VAL A 203 1.38 1.64 -12.34
N ARG A 204 1.74 1.74 -13.63
CA ARG A 204 3.14 1.83 -14.06
C ARG A 204 3.82 3.09 -13.53
N LEU A 205 3.14 4.24 -13.62
CA LEU A 205 3.65 5.51 -13.11
C LEU A 205 3.78 5.50 -11.59
N ALA A 206 2.79 4.99 -10.85
CA ALA A 206 2.87 4.85 -9.40
C ALA A 206 4.07 3.97 -8.99
N THR A 207 4.28 2.87 -9.71
CA THR A 207 5.41 1.96 -9.50
C THR A 207 6.75 2.65 -9.76
N PHE A 208 6.89 3.34 -10.90
CA PHE A 208 8.11 4.04 -11.25
C PHE A 208 8.46 5.16 -10.25
N TRP A 209 7.51 6.05 -9.98
CA TRP A 209 7.75 7.17 -9.07
C TRP A 209 7.97 6.70 -7.62
N GLY A 210 7.28 5.64 -7.21
CA GLY A 210 7.53 4.99 -5.92
C GLY A 210 8.95 4.44 -5.79
N ALA A 211 9.44 3.73 -6.81
CA ALA A 211 10.81 3.22 -6.84
C ALA A 211 11.83 4.37 -6.88
N PHE A 212 11.58 5.40 -7.68
CA PHE A 212 12.46 6.57 -7.80
C PHE A 212 12.57 7.34 -6.47
N SER A 213 11.48 7.50 -5.73
CA SER A 213 11.49 8.17 -4.42
C SER A 213 12.28 7.42 -3.35
N LEU A 214 12.44 6.10 -3.47
CA LEU A 214 13.18 5.28 -2.48
C LEU A 214 14.69 5.29 -2.70
N ASP A 215 15.16 5.62 -3.90
CA ASP A 215 16.58 5.58 -4.26
C ASP A 215 17.34 6.89 -3.93
N GLN A 216 16.62 7.98 -3.62
CA GLN A 216 17.19 9.30 -3.36
C GLN A 216 17.89 9.45 -2.01
#